data_AF-A0A849FUA1-F1
#
_entry.id   AF-A0A849FUA1-F1
#
_cell.length_a   1.000
_cell.length_b   1.000
_cell.length_c   1.000
_cell.angle_alpha   90.00
_cell.angle_beta   90.00
_cell.angle_gamma   90.00
#
_symmetry.space_group_name_H-M   'P 1'
#
loop_
_entity.id
_entity.type
_entity.pdbx_description
1 polymer ?
#
loop_
_entity_poly.entity_id
_entity_poly.type
_entity_poly.pdbx_seq_one_letter_code
_entity_poly.pdbx_strand_id
1 'polypeptide(L)'
;MKVLTTVFVSLLLVLNAQSQNSPIDFEPGGFGFDWTWTVFENQDNPALEIIDNPDATGANTSSTVAKFTARANGAPFAGCESEHGVDLGVYTLSSDNSTVSIMVWKSNISDVGIKLVTTSGGALIELKIANSVVNQWEQLTFDFTDYIDNAIYAIEDVDQIVVFPDFEDRNEDRIIYFDNITISPQGATGLEELESVDLQVYPNPTSDFITVSSDKKIDGIRILNSLGQLVLEQNVQMTRGEIDLRSLIPGNYHVEAQLGDVVSRSSVIVK
;
A
#
# COMPACT_ATOMS: atom_id res chain seq x y z
N MET A 1 57.23 -12.72 31.96
CA MET A 1 56.45 -12.64 30.71
C MET A 1 54.98 -12.76 31.10
N LYS A 2 54.23 -11.65 31.17
CA LYS A 2 52.80 -11.64 31.52
C LYS A 2 52.01 -11.56 30.22
N VAL A 3 51.20 -12.58 29.94
CA VAL A 3 50.35 -12.63 28.75
C VAL A 3 49.09 -11.81 29.07
N LEU A 4 48.93 -10.67 28.42
CA LEU A 4 47.67 -9.91 28.45
C LEU A 4 46.69 -10.63 27.53
N THR A 5 45.60 -11.14 28.11
CA THR A 5 44.48 -11.69 27.34
C THR A 5 43.46 -10.57 27.18
N THR A 6 43.38 -9.98 25.99
CA THR A 6 42.38 -8.98 25.66
C THR A 6 41.08 -9.70 25.33
N VAL A 7 40.04 -9.49 26.14
CA VAL A 7 38.67 -9.96 25.86
C VAL A 7 37.96 -8.87 25.06
N PHE A 8 37.56 -9.18 23.82
CA PHE A 8 36.67 -8.34 23.03
C PHE A 8 35.24 -8.58 23.49
N VAL A 9 34.59 -7.57 24.08
CA VAL A 9 33.15 -7.55 24.31
C VAL A 9 32.51 -6.88 23.10
N SER A 10 31.87 -7.66 22.24
CA SER A 10 31.06 -7.15 21.13
C SER A 10 29.75 -6.60 21.70
N LEU A 11 29.60 -5.28 21.71
CA LEU A 11 28.35 -4.58 22.00
C LEU A 11 27.42 -4.76 20.79
N LEU A 12 26.41 -5.62 20.88
CA LEU A 12 25.29 -5.61 19.93
C LEU A 12 24.48 -4.34 20.20
N LEU A 13 24.58 -3.34 19.32
CA LEU A 13 23.56 -2.30 19.23
C LEU A 13 22.32 -2.93 18.60
N VAL A 14 21.26 -3.07 19.40
CA VAL A 14 19.92 -3.33 18.86
C VAL A 14 19.36 -1.98 18.45
N LEU A 15 19.38 -1.69 17.14
CA LEU A 15 18.64 -0.57 16.58
C LEU A 15 17.16 -0.97 16.61
N ASN A 16 16.37 -0.31 17.47
CA ASN A 16 14.92 -0.40 17.37
C ASN A 16 14.53 0.38 16.12
N ALA A 17 14.22 -0.33 15.03
CA ALA A 17 13.58 0.28 13.88
C ALA A 17 12.17 0.68 14.31
N GLN A 18 11.89 1.98 14.36
CA GLN A 18 10.54 2.49 14.53
C GLN A 18 9.86 2.48 13.17
N SER A 19 8.73 1.79 13.10
CA SER A 19 7.96 1.61 11.87
C SER A 19 6.50 1.52 12.25
N GLN A 20 5.66 2.11 11.40
CA GLN A 20 4.24 1.92 11.44
C GLN A 20 3.86 0.51 11.00
N ASN A 21 2.77 0.00 11.58
CA ASN A 21 2.09 -1.21 11.16
C ASN A 21 1.16 -0.87 9.98
N SER A 22 1.57 -1.24 8.78
CA SER A 22 0.87 -0.95 7.52
C SER A 22 1.13 -2.09 6.53
N PRO A 23 0.16 -2.47 5.67
CA PRO A 23 -1.19 -1.91 5.54
C PRO A 23 -2.12 -2.32 6.68
N ILE A 24 -3.08 -1.46 7.04
CA ILE A 24 -4.22 -1.80 7.90
C ILE A 24 -5.31 -2.34 6.98
N ASP A 25 -5.40 -3.67 6.90
CA ASP A 25 -6.20 -4.41 5.92
C ASP A 25 -7.42 -5.10 6.54
N PHE A 26 -7.55 -5.07 7.87
CA PHE A 26 -8.64 -5.70 8.59
C PHE A 26 -8.84 -7.17 8.24
N GLU A 27 -7.80 -7.88 7.78
CA GLU A 27 -7.85 -9.31 7.49
C GLU A 27 -7.54 -10.12 8.76
N PRO A 28 -8.09 -11.34 8.93
CA PRO A 28 -7.79 -12.17 10.09
C PRO A 28 -6.28 -12.38 10.29
N GLY A 29 -5.74 -11.89 11.41
CA GLY A 29 -4.29 -11.93 11.72
C GLY A 29 -3.45 -10.84 11.07
N GLY A 30 -4.07 -9.96 10.27
CA GLY A 30 -3.50 -8.73 9.72
C GLY A 30 -3.65 -7.53 10.67
N PHE A 31 -3.19 -6.37 10.22
CA PHE A 31 -3.27 -5.13 11.00
C PHE A 31 -4.67 -4.53 10.93
N GLY A 32 -5.18 -4.05 12.06
CA GLY A 32 -6.52 -3.48 12.18
C GLY A 32 -7.61 -4.47 12.58
N PHE A 33 -7.44 -5.78 12.34
CA PHE A 33 -8.46 -6.79 12.64
C PHE A 33 -8.73 -6.96 14.14
N ASP A 34 -7.67 -7.17 14.93
CA ASP A 34 -7.74 -7.34 16.39
C ASP A 34 -7.26 -6.07 17.16
N TRP A 35 -7.20 -4.92 16.48
CA TRP A 35 -6.82 -3.64 17.09
C TRP A 35 -7.93 -3.05 17.95
N THR A 36 -7.56 -2.19 18.89
CA THR A 36 -8.52 -1.47 19.73
C THR A 36 -9.01 -0.22 19.01
N TRP A 37 -10.17 -0.31 18.36
CA TRP A 37 -10.82 0.84 17.73
C TRP A 37 -11.82 1.52 18.67
N THR A 38 -11.51 2.75 19.09
CA THR A 38 -12.42 3.55 19.92
C THR A 38 -13.25 4.48 19.04
N VAL A 39 -14.57 4.34 19.06
CA VAL A 39 -15.50 5.24 18.37
C VAL A 39 -15.83 6.44 19.25
N PHE A 40 -15.91 7.63 18.66
CA PHE A 40 -16.17 8.88 19.36
C PHE A 40 -17.19 9.76 18.63
N GLU A 41 -17.77 10.70 19.38
CA GLU A 41 -18.70 11.75 18.90
C GLU A 41 -19.91 11.23 18.12
N ASN A 42 -20.23 9.95 18.23
CA ASN A 42 -21.24 9.26 17.43
C ASN A 42 -22.48 8.94 18.27
N GLN A 43 -22.88 9.86 19.15
CA GLN A 43 -23.98 9.71 20.11
C GLN A 43 -23.79 8.58 21.14
N ASP A 44 -24.05 7.33 20.76
CA ASP A 44 -23.89 6.14 21.59
C ASP A 44 -22.53 5.44 21.39
N ASN A 45 -21.71 5.94 20.46
CA ASN A 45 -20.39 5.39 20.13
C ASN A 45 -20.44 3.88 19.91
N PRO A 46 -21.25 3.38 18.96
CA PRO A 46 -21.27 1.96 18.66
C PRO A 46 -19.87 1.52 18.21
N ALA A 47 -19.43 0.34 18.64
CA ALA A 47 -18.11 -0.16 18.27
C ALA A 47 -17.93 -0.21 16.75
N LEU A 48 -16.69 0.02 16.28
CA LEU A 48 -16.33 -0.30 14.90
C LEU A 48 -16.45 -1.81 14.72
N GLU A 49 -17.19 -2.24 13.71
CA GLU A 49 -17.39 -3.67 13.42
C GLU A 49 -16.45 -4.10 12.30
N ILE A 50 -15.74 -5.21 12.45
CA ILE A 50 -15.04 -5.86 11.34
C ILE A 50 -15.93 -6.99 10.82
N ILE A 51 -16.35 -6.90 9.56
CA ILE A 51 -17.33 -7.81 8.95
C ILE A 51 -16.84 -8.35 7.61
N ASP A 52 -17.49 -9.39 7.09
CA ASP A 52 -17.30 -9.84 5.71
C ASP A 52 -17.53 -8.68 4.73
N ASN A 53 -16.63 -8.54 3.74
CA ASN A 53 -16.72 -7.50 2.73
C ASN A 53 -18.05 -7.63 1.95
N PRO A 54 -18.93 -6.61 1.98
CA PRO A 54 -20.24 -6.67 1.33
C PRO A 54 -20.16 -6.71 -0.20
N ASP A 55 -19.03 -6.30 -0.77
CA ASP A 55 -18.73 -6.40 -2.20
C ASP A 55 -17.23 -6.68 -2.41
N ALA A 56 -16.85 -7.95 -2.25
CA ALA A 56 -15.48 -8.44 -2.45
C ALA A 56 -15.13 -8.60 -3.95
N THR A 57 -15.51 -7.63 -4.78
CA THR A 57 -15.24 -7.64 -6.21
C THR A 57 -14.68 -6.29 -6.68
N GLY A 58 -14.07 -6.27 -7.87
CA GLY A 58 -13.55 -5.05 -8.45
C GLY A 58 -12.34 -4.51 -7.70
N ALA A 59 -12.42 -3.25 -7.25
CA ALA A 59 -11.28 -2.52 -6.67
C ALA A 59 -10.89 -3.02 -5.27
N ASN A 60 -11.81 -3.60 -4.52
CA ASN A 60 -11.51 -4.20 -3.22
C ASN A 60 -11.95 -5.67 -3.20
N THR A 61 -10.98 -6.58 -3.10
CA THR A 61 -11.21 -8.03 -3.09
C THR A 61 -10.87 -8.67 -1.74
N SER A 62 -10.71 -7.84 -0.70
CA SER A 62 -10.51 -8.29 0.68
C SER A 62 -11.67 -9.16 1.18
N SER A 63 -11.37 -10.03 2.14
CA SER A 63 -12.35 -10.89 2.77
C SER A 63 -13.20 -10.11 3.77
N THR A 64 -12.57 -9.20 4.50
CA THR A 64 -13.18 -8.45 5.60
C THR A 64 -12.88 -6.97 5.50
N VAL A 65 -13.77 -6.14 6.07
CA VAL A 65 -13.67 -4.68 6.05
C VAL A 65 -14.14 -4.09 7.37
N ALA A 66 -13.72 -2.86 7.66
CA ALA A 66 -14.28 -2.09 8.75
C ALA A 66 -15.64 -1.49 8.35
N LYS A 67 -16.62 -1.60 9.26
CA LYS A 67 -17.95 -1.02 9.14
C LYS A 67 -18.16 -0.01 10.26
N PHE A 68 -18.36 1.23 9.85
CA PHE A 68 -18.77 2.32 10.73
C PHE A 68 -20.25 2.64 10.55
N THR A 69 -21.00 2.69 11.65
CA THR A 69 -22.40 3.12 11.66
C THR A 69 -22.46 4.58 12.12
N ALA A 70 -22.47 5.53 11.19
CA ALA A 70 -22.62 6.94 11.51
C ALA A 70 -24.06 7.24 11.93
N ARG A 71 -24.28 7.68 13.16
CA ARG A 71 -25.62 7.93 13.71
C ARG A 71 -26.24 9.19 13.14
N ALA A 72 -27.57 9.17 12.99
CA ALA A 72 -28.38 10.31 12.63
C ALA A 72 -28.10 11.54 13.52
N ASN A 73 -27.97 11.32 14.83
CA ASN A 73 -27.70 12.37 15.82
C ASN A 73 -26.24 12.41 16.29
N GLY A 74 -25.35 11.67 15.61
CA GLY A 74 -23.90 11.78 15.84
C GLY A 74 -23.38 13.10 15.25
N ALA A 75 -22.21 13.53 15.73
CA ALA A 75 -21.54 14.67 15.13
C ALA A 75 -21.25 14.41 13.64
N PRO A 76 -21.18 15.46 12.80
CA PRO A 76 -20.73 15.34 11.42
C PRO A 76 -19.37 14.64 11.34
N PHE A 77 -18.47 14.96 12.27
CA PHE A 77 -17.11 14.44 12.42
C PHE A 77 -17.00 13.24 13.38
N ALA A 78 -18.07 12.46 13.54
CA ALA A 78 -17.98 11.19 14.26
C ALA A 78 -16.95 10.25 13.58
N GLY A 79 -16.14 9.55 14.37
CA GLY A 79 -15.04 8.74 13.83
C GLY A 79 -14.56 7.65 14.78
N CYS A 80 -13.45 7.03 14.42
CA CYS A 80 -12.77 6.02 15.22
C CYS A 80 -11.25 6.21 15.22
N GLU A 81 -10.60 5.81 16.31
CA GLU A 81 -9.16 5.93 16.51
C GLU A 81 -8.54 4.60 16.98
N SER A 82 -7.31 4.33 16.54
CA SER A 82 -6.51 3.20 17.03
C SER A 82 -5.95 3.46 18.44
N GLU A 83 -5.52 2.44 19.18
CA GLU A 83 -4.91 2.62 20.51
C GLU A 83 -3.48 3.14 20.45
N HIS A 84 -3.20 4.20 21.23
CA HIS A 84 -1.87 4.82 21.38
C HIS A 84 -0.81 3.82 21.83
N GLY A 85 0.39 3.94 21.26
CA GLY A 85 1.58 3.17 21.64
C GLY A 85 1.50 1.65 21.40
N VAL A 86 0.41 1.15 20.82
CA VAL A 86 0.16 -0.29 20.62
C VAL A 86 -0.13 -0.59 19.16
N ASP A 87 -1.19 0.00 18.60
CA ASP A 87 -1.79 -0.47 17.36
C ASP A 87 -0.99 -0.04 16.13
N LEU A 88 -0.93 1.26 15.84
CA LEU A 88 -0.25 1.76 14.64
C LEU A 88 1.27 1.54 14.68
N GLY A 89 1.84 1.23 15.84
CA GLY A 89 3.27 1.38 16.08
C GLY A 89 3.65 2.85 16.16
N VAL A 90 4.95 3.13 16.33
CA VAL A 90 5.47 4.51 16.47
C VAL A 90 6.39 4.79 15.28
N TYR A 91 6.25 5.96 14.67
CA TYR A 91 7.11 6.40 13.56
C TYR A 91 7.26 7.91 13.49
N THR A 92 8.40 8.37 12.99
CA THR A 92 8.61 9.77 12.62
C THR A 92 7.97 10.02 11.26
N LEU A 93 7.10 11.03 11.16
CA LEU A 93 6.51 11.45 9.88
C LEU A 93 7.60 12.03 8.97
N SER A 94 7.78 11.46 7.80
CA SER A 94 8.82 11.83 6.84
C SER A 94 8.36 11.64 5.40
N SER A 95 9.22 11.95 4.43
CA SER A 95 8.97 11.68 3.01
C SER A 95 8.77 10.19 2.70
N ASP A 96 9.14 9.27 3.59
CA ASP A 96 9.02 7.83 3.36
C ASP A 96 7.66 7.27 3.79
N ASN A 97 6.83 8.06 4.48
CA ASN A 97 5.57 7.62 5.09
C ASN A 97 4.51 8.73 5.23
N SER A 98 4.55 9.74 4.37
CA SER A 98 3.69 10.93 4.42
C SER A 98 2.46 10.87 3.52
N THR A 99 2.21 9.77 2.82
CA THR A 99 0.98 9.58 2.06
C THR A 99 0.13 8.50 2.71
N VAL A 100 -1.11 8.81 3.06
CA VAL A 100 -2.09 7.84 3.56
C VAL A 100 -3.15 7.60 2.49
N SER A 101 -3.37 6.35 2.10
CA SER A 101 -4.52 5.98 1.27
C SER A 101 -5.49 5.10 2.03
N ILE A 102 -6.76 5.11 1.64
CA ILE A 102 -7.84 4.33 2.23
C ILE A 102 -8.88 3.99 1.16
N MET A 103 -9.36 2.75 1.15
CA MET A 103 -10.51 2.35 0.36
C MET A 103 -11.79 2.67 1.13
N VAL A 104 -12.77 3.28 0.50
CA VAL A 104 -14.06 3.62 1.11
C VAL A 104 -15.23 3.17 0.23
N TRP A 105 -16.33 2.78 0.87
CA TRP A 105 -17.61 2.50 0.23
C TRP A 105 -18.72 3.17 1.04
N LYS A 106 -19.48 4.04 0.39
CA LYS A 106 -20.46 4.93 1.05
C LYS A 106 -21.70 5.10 0.18
N SER A 107 -22.85 5.35 0.79
CA SER A 107 -24.11 5.62 0.08
C SER A 107 -24.32 7.10 -0.30
N ASN A 108 -23.40 7.98 0.12
CA ASN A 108 -23.42 9.42 -0.13
C ASN A 108 -22.01 9.96 -0.44
N ILE A 109 -21.97 11.14 -1.04
CA ILE A 109 -20.73 11.92 -1.24
C ILE A 109 -20.54 12.82 -0.03
N SER A 110 -19.43 12.65 0.67
CA SER A 110 -19.01 13.57 1.73
C SER A 110 -17.52 13.42 2.01
N ASP A 111 -16.95 14.41 2.67
CA ASP A 111 -15.57 14.35 3.14
C ASP A 111 -15.35 13.09 4.00
N VAL A 112 -14.26 12.39 3.70
CA VAL A 112 -13.59 11.44 4.60
C VAL A 112 -12.37 12.16 5.14
N GLY A 113 -12.14 12.06 6.44
CA GLY A 113 -10.98 12.68 7.08
C GLY A 113 -9.99 11.66 7.63
N ILE A 114 -8.71 12.01 7.57
CA ILE A 114 -7.62 11.31 8.25
C ILE A 114 -6.88 12.29 9.13
N LYS A 115 -6.57 11.86 10.36
CA LYS A 115 -5.71 12.59 11.29
C LYS A 115 -4.67 11.65 11.89
N LEU A 116 -3.46 12.19 12.05
CA LEU A 116 -2.35 11.53 12.71
C LEU A 116 -2.14 12.18 14.07
N VAL A 117 -2.01 11.37 15.12
CA VAL A 117 -1.82 11.87 16.49
C VAL A 117 -0.45 11.44 16.98
N THR A 118 0.26 12.37 17.63
CA THR A 118 1.58 12.14 18.17
C THR A 118 1.52 11.37 19.49
N THR A 119 2.66 10.80 19.88
CA THR A 119 2.84 10.03 21.12
C THR A 119 2.44 10.76 22.41
N SER A 120 2.30 12.10 22.38
CA SER A 120 1.81 12.90 23.52
C SER A 120 0.30 13.19 23.48
N GLY A 121 -0.40 12.72 22.44
CA GLY A 121 -1.80 13.06 22.15
C GLY A 121 -1.97 14.36 21.37
N GLY A 122 -0.89 14.95 20.83
CA GLY A 122 -0.94 16.16 20.02
C GLY A 122 -1.31 15.87 18.56
N ALA A 123 -2.04 16.78 17.91
CA ALA A 123 -2.36 16.65 16.49
C ALA A 123 -2.60 18.02 15.83
N LEU A 124 -2.38 18.09 14.52
CA LEU A 124 -2.93 19.16 13.69
C LEU A 124 -4.34 18.80 13.21
N ILE A 125 -4.97 19.71 12.47
CA ILE A 125 -6.28 19.47 11.87
C ILE A 125 -6.22 18.28 10.89
N GLU A 126 -7.32 17.57 10.75
CA GLU A 126 -7.46 16.49 9.77
C GLU A 126 -7.36 17.00 8.33
N LEU A 127 -6.79 16.17 7.45
CA LEU A 127 -6.96 16.32 6.01
C LEU A 127 -8.27 15.68 5.60
N LYS A 128 -8.97 16.30 4.64
CA LYS A 128 -10.29 15.87 4.19
C LYS A 128 -10.35 15.79 2.68
N ILE A 129 -10.86 14.67 2.18
CA ILE A 129 -11.10 14.43 0.76
C ILE A 129 -12.50 13.84 0.62
N ALA A 130 -13.35 14.43 -0.22
CA ALA A 130 -14.65 13.85 -0.54
C ALA A 130 -14.50 12.66 -1.49
N ASN A 131 -15.23 11.59 -1.21
CA ASN A 131 -15.41 10.52 -2.19
C ASN A 131 -16.13 11.05 -3.44
N SER A 132 -15.85 10.50 -4.62
CA SER A 132 -16.45 10.92 -5.89
C SER A 132 -17.55 9.98 -6.39
N VAL A 133 -17.62 8.77 -5.85
CA VAL A 133 -18.60 7.75 -6.21
C VAL A 133 -19.36 7.23 -4.99
N VAL A 134 -20.51 6.61 -5.22
CA VAL A 134 -21.36 6.02 -4.17
C VAL A 134 -21.68 4.57 -4.49
N ASN A 135 -21.89 3.76 -3.45
CA ASN A 135 -22.22 2.34 -3.51
C ASN A 135 -21.24 1.50 -4.35
N GLN A 136 -19.98 1.94 -4.41
CA GLN A 136 -18.87 1.21 -4.98
C GLN A 136 -17.59 1.62 -4.26
N TRP A 137 -16.59 0.74 -4.30
CA TRP A 137 -15.29 0.99 -3.69
C TRP A 137 -14.51 2.09 -4.43
N GLU A 138 -13.91 2.99 -3.67
CA GLU A 138 -13.04 4.06 -4.15
C GLU A 138 -11.84 4.24 -3.23
N GLN A 139 -10.66 4.45 -3.82
CA GLN A 139 -9.47 4.84 -3.08
C GLN A 139 -9.40 6.35 -2.93
N LEU A 140 -9.21 6.82 -1.69
CA LEU A 140 -8.88 8.21 -1.39
C LEU A 140 -7.43 8.29 -0.91
N THR A 141 -6.74 9.37 -1.27
CA THR A 141 -5.34 9.61 -0.91
C THR A 141 -5.20 10.97 -0.23
N PHE A 142 -4.50 10.96 0.90
CA PHE A 142 -4.25 12.09 1.79
C PHE A 142 -2.75 12.35 1.84
N ASP A 143 -2.34 13.54 1.40
CA ASP A 143 -0.93 13.95 1.35
C ASP A 143 -0.56 14.79 2.59
N PHE A 144 0.20 14.19 3.50
CA PHE A 144 0.73 14.82 4.72
C PHE A 144 2.12 15.42 4.51
N THR A 145 2.59 15.63 3.27
CA THR A 145 3.88 16.28 3.00
C THR A 145 4.06 17.58 3.77
N ASP A 146 3.03 18.45 3.77
CA ASP A 146 3.09 19.76 4.43
C ASP A 146 3.10 19.68 5.97
N TYR A 147 2.92 18.47 6.52
CA TYR A 147 2.92 18.17 7.95
C TYR A 147 4.30 17.68 8.41
N ILE A 148 5.16 17.24 7.50
CA ILE A 148 6.55 16.86 7.81
C ILE A 148 7.27 18.07 8.40
N ASP A 149 7.97 17.86 9.52
CA ASP A 149 8.71 18.91 10.24
C ASP A 149 7.85 20.15 10.60
N ASN A 150 6.52 20.00 10.66
CA ASN A 150 5.58 21.06 10.95
C ASN A 150 5.02 20.94 12.38
N ALA A 151 5.13 22.02 13.15
CA ALA A 151 4.55 22.14 14.48
C ALA A 151 4.88 20.94 15.38
N ILE A 152 3.86 20.17 15.80
CA ILE A 152 4.03 19.05 16.73
C ILE A 152 4.78 17.86 16.08
N TYR A 153 4.62 17.64 14.78
CA TYR A 153 5.30 16.56 14.05
C TYR A 153 6.79 16.84 13.81
N ALA A 154 7.27 18.07 14.05
CA ALA A 154 8.69 18.42 13.99
C ALA A 154 9.49 17.93 15.21
N ILE A 155 8.79 17.56 16.28
CA ILE A 155 9.39 17.29 17.59
C ILE A 155 8.87 16.00 18.23
N GLU A 156 7.82 15.40 17.70
CA GLU A 156 7.21 14.19 18.22
C GLU A 156 6.87 13.19 17.11
N ASP A 157 6.97 11.91 17.46
CA ASP A 157 6.58 10.80 16.59
C ASP A 157 5.06 10.59 16.62
N VAL A 158 4.54 10.01 15.54
CA VAL A 158 3.14 9.58 15.37
C VAL A 158 2.97 8.17 15.89
N ASP A 159 1.87 7.91 16.60
CA ASP A 159 1.54 6.56 17.08
C ASP A 159 0.05 6.19 17.05
N GLN A 160 -0.79 7.07 16.48
CA GLN A 160 -2.21 6.82 16.34
C GLN A 160 -2.74 7.41 15.04
N ILE A 161 -3.66 6.67 14.41
CA ILE A 161 -4.43 7.12 13.25
C ILE A 161 -5.90 7.25 13.65
N VAL A 162 -6.52 8.32 13.18
CA VAL A 162 -7.94 8.60 13.37
C VAL A 162 -8.61 8.67 12.00
N VAL A 163 -9.67 7.89 11.84
CA VAL A 163 -10.50 7.86 10.64
C VAL A 163 -11.81 8.54 10.94
N PHE A 164 -12.17 9.50 10.09
CA PHE A 164 -13.46 10.18 10.09
C PHE A 164 -14.22 9.76 8.82
N PRO A 165 -15.09 8.74 8.89
CA PRO A 165 -15.67 8.13 7.68
C PRO A 165 -16.70 9.03 6.97
N ASP A 166 -17.24 10.02 7.67
CA ASP A 166 -18.17 11.03 7.19
C ASP A 166 -17.86 12.38 7.86
N PHE A 167 -18.28 13.47 7.23
CA PHE A 167 -18.10 14.85 7.69
C PHE A 167 -19.34 15.72 7.43
N GLU A 168 -20.49 15.08 7.19
CA GLU A 168 -21.75 15.74 6.88
C GLU A 168 -22.77 15.57 8.02
N ASP A 169 -23.57 16.61 8.28
CA ASP A 169 -24.81 16.46 9.03
C ASP A 169 -25.73 15.45 8.32
N ARG A 170 -26.42 14.61 9.09
CA ARG A 170 -27.27 13.54 8.56
C ARG A 170 -28.59 13.48 9.30
N ASN A 171 -29.63 12.96 8.65
CA ASN A 171 -30.99 12.84 9.20
C ASN A 171 -31.41 11.38 9.48
N GLU A 172 -30.53 10.44 9.14
CA GLU A 172 -30.68 9.00 9.36
C GLU A 172 -29.29 8.38 9.57
N ASP A 173 -29.28 7.16 10.12
CA ASP A 173 -28.06 6.38 10.28
C ASP A 173 -27.50 6.01 8.89
N ARG A 174 -26.18 6.13 8.73
CA ARG A 174 -25.47 5.76 7.50
C ARG A 174 -24.45 4.67 7.80
N ILE A 175 -24.44 3.65 6.95
CA ILE A 175 -23.43 2.61 6.97
C ILE A 175 -22.32 2.98 6.00
N ILE A 176 -21.09 2.97 6.49
CA ILE A 176 -19.89 3.32 5.75
C ILE A 176 -18.89 2.18 5.96
N TYR A 177 -18.31 1.70 4.87
CA TYR A 177 -17.21 0.74 4.94
C TYR A 177 -15.91 1.41 4.55
N PHE A 178 -14.83 0.99 5.18
CA PHE A 178 -13.49 1.35 4.78
C PHE A 178 -12.51 0.20 5.01
N ASP A 179 -11.42 0.22 4.26
CA ASP A 179 -10.47 -0.88 4.21
C ASP A 179 -9.13 -0.43 3.60
N ASN A 180 -8.12 -1.30 3.62
CA ASN A 180 -6.84 -1.15 2.93
C ASN A 180 -6.19 0.21 3.17
N ILE A 181 -6.04 0.59 4.45
CA ILE A 181 -5.34 1.82 4.79
C ILE A 181 -3.84 1.59 4.63
N THR A 182 -3.20 2.34 3.74
CA THR A 182 -1.76 2.23 3.48
C THR A 182 -1.05 3.52 3.83
N ILE A 183 0.10 3.40 4.49
CA ILE A 183 1.02 4.52 4.73
C ILE A 183 2.24 4.32 3.84
N SER A 184 2.47 5.25 2.92
CA SER A 184 3.46 5.14 1.84
C SER A 184 4.31 6.40 1.69
N PRO A 185 5.43 6.33 0.93
CA PRO A 185 6.23 7.50 0.62
C PRO A 185 5.44 8.63 -0.04
N GLN A 186 5.97 9.84 0.09
CA GLN A 186 5.48 11.03 -0.59
C GLN A 186 5.31 10.78 -2.09
N GLY A 187 4.15 11.15 -2.63
CA GLY A 187 3.87 11.02 -4.05
C GLY A 187 3.59 9.57 -4.49
N ALA A 188 3.57 8.61 -3.57
CA ALA A 188 3.00 7.29 -3.83
C ALA A 188 1.47 7.42 -3.84
N THR A 189 0.92 7.98 -4.91
CA THR A 189 -0.52 7.89 -5.17
C THR A 189 -0.83 6.43 -5.45
N GLY A 190 -1.47 5.76 -4.50
CA GLY A 190 -1.98 4.41 -4.68
C GLY A 190 -3.06 4.40 -5.75
N LEU A 191 -2.62 4.21 -6.98
CA LEU A 191 -3.17 3.38 -8.04
C LEU A 191 -2.00 3.22 -8.99
N GLU A 192 -0.92 2.60 -8.51
CA GLU A 192 -0.33 1.60 -9.38
C GLU A 192 -1.37 0.47 -9.41
N GLU A 193 -2.41 0.65 -10.24
CA GLU A 193 -2.67 -0.42 -11.18
C GLU A 193 -1.27 -0.73 -11.72
N LEU A 194 -0.65 -1.82 -11.23
CA LEU A 194 0.43 -2.47 -11.94
C LEU A 194 -0.13 -2.51 -13.35
N GLU A 195 0.23 -1.55 -14.21
CA GLU A 195 -0.32 -1.49 -15.55
C GLU A 195 0.07 -2.85 -16.08
N SER A 196 -0.92 -3.75 -16.17
CA SER A 196 -0.64 -5.15 -16.36
C SER A 196 -0.12 -5.22 -17.77
N VAL A 197 1.20 -5.15 -17.89
CA VAL A 197 1.84 -5.11 -19.18
C VAL A 197 1.76 -6.53 -19.68
N ASP A 198 0.78 -6.77 -20.55
CA ASP A 198 0.62 -8.04 -21.22
C ASP A 198 1.81 -8.25 -22.17
N LEU A 199 2.84 -8.93 -21.65
CA LEU A 199 4.03 -9.29 -22.41
C LEU A 199 3.81 -10.67 -23.02
N GLN A 200 3.49 -10.68 -24.31
CA GLN A 200 3.32 -11.92 -25.08
C GLN A 200 4.67 -12.37 -25.64
N VAL A 201 5.07 -13.61 -25.31
CA VAL A 201 6.30 -14.24 -25.79
C VAL A 201 5.96 -15.56 -26.49
N TYR A 202 6.21 -15.63 -27.80
CA TYR A 202 5.89 -16.82 -28.61
C TYR A 202 6.84 -16.98 -29.81
N PRO A 203 7.05 -18.19 -30.32
CA PRO A 203 6.53 -19.45 -29.79
C PRO A 203 7.29 -19.87 -28.52
N ASN A 204 6.57 -20.53 -27.61
CA ASN A 204 7.16 -21.26 -26.51
C ASN A 204 6.57 -22.68 -26.54
N PRO A 205 7.37 -23.75 -26.71
CA PRO A 205 8.83 -23.78 -26.89
C PRO A 205 9.32 -23.24 -28.25
N THR A 206 10.62 -22.87 -28.34
CA THR A 206 11.30 -22.44 -29.58
C THR A 206 12.68 -23.10 -29.74
N SER A 207 13.27 -23.00 -30.93
CA SER A 207 14.67 -23.41 -31.21
C SER A 207 15.49 -22.32 -31.91
N ASP A 208 14.85 -21.20 -32.29
CA ASP A 208 15.46 -20.16 -33.09
C ASP A 208 15.16 -18.76 -32.56
N PHE A 209 13.94 -18.29 -32.71
CA PHE A 209 13.54 -16.94 -32.35
C PHE A 209 12.34 -16.95 -31.43
N ILE A 210 12.20 -15.89 -30.63
CA ILE A 210 10.92 -15.52 -30.02
C ILE A 210 10.47 -14.18 -30.58
N THR A 211 9.18 -14.03 -30.80
CA THR A 211 8.51 -12.73 -30.87
C THR A 211 8.16 -12.30 -29.46
N VAL A 212 8.50 -11.06 -29.14
CA VAL A 212 8.10 -10.36 -27.93
C VAL A 212 7.15 -9.24 -28.35
N SER A 213 5.98 -9.16 -27.74
CA SER A 213 4.95 -8.16 -28.05
C SER A 213 4.34 -7.60 -26.78
N SER A 214 4.08 -6.29 -26.77
CA SER A 214 3.43 -5.56 -25.69
C SER A 214 2.66 -4.37 -26.26
N ASP A 215 1.65 -3.90 -25.53
CA ASP A 215 0.92 -2.67 -25.84
C ASP A 215 1.75 -1.41 -25.55
N LYS A 216 2.84 -1.54 -24.79
CA LYS A 216 3.79 -0.47 -24.48
C LYS A 216 5.11 -0.67 -25.18
N LYS A 217 5.86 0.42 -25.33
CA LYS A 217 7.20 0.40 -25.92
C LYS A 217 8.15 -0.36 -24.99
N ILE A 218 8.82 -1.36 -25.53
CA ILE A 218 9.89 -2.10 -24.88
C ILE A 218 11.19 -1.34 -25.13
N ASP A 219 11.89 -0.99 -24.05
CA ASP A 219 13.17 -0.27 -24.03
C ASP A 219 14.38 -1.21 -23.99
N GLY A 220 14.21 -2.41 -23.44
CA GLY A 220 15.27 -3.39 -23.31
C GLY A 220 14.73 -4.79 -23.04
N ILE A 221 15.48 -5.79 -23.49
CA ILE A 221 15.19 -7.20 -23.25
C ILE A 221 16.43 -7.85 -22.64
N ARG A 222 16.22 -8.59 -21.55
CA ARG A 222 17.22 -9.41 -20.88
C ARG A 222 16.73 -10.85 -20.83
N ILE A 223 17.61 -11.79 -21.15
CA ILE A 223 17.33 -13.23 -21.05
C ILE A 223 18.23 -13.78 -19.95
N LEU A 224 17.63 -14.46 -18.97
CA LEU A 224 18.31 -15.07 -17.85
C LEU A 224 18.12 -16.58 -17.89
N ASN A 225 19.15 -17.33 -17.49
CA ASN A 225 19.00 -18.77 -17.32
C ASN A 225 18.25 -19.11 -16.01
N SER A 226 18.02 -20.39 -15.75
CA SER A 226 17.34 -20.88 -14.55
C SER A 226 18.04 -20.55 -13.22
N LEU A 227 19.30 -20.12 -13.25
CA LEU A 227 20.05 -19.66 -12.07
C LEU A 227 20.00 -18.13 -11.90
N GLY A 228 19.25 -17.42 -12.74
CA GLY A 228 19.18 -15.96 -12.75
C GLY A 228 20.41 -15.28 -13.34
N GLN A 229 21.26 -16.00 -14.09
CA GLN A 229 22.42 -15.40 -14.75
C GLN A 229 22.00 -14.81 -16.10
N LEU A 230 22.38 -13.56 -16.36
CA LEU A 230 22.15 -12.88 -17.64
C LEU A 230 22.93 -13.59 -18.75
N VAL A 231 22.24 -14.04 -19.79
CA VAL A 231 22.84 -14.73 -20.95
C VAL A 231 22.70 -13.94 -22.25
N LEU A 232 21.71 -13.04 -22.35
CA LEU A 232 21.52 -12.13 -23.48
C LEU A 232 20.91 -10.82 -22.98
N GLU A 233 21.38 -9.71 -23.53
CA GLU A 233 20.82 -8.38 -23.28
C GLU A 233 20.79 -7.60 -24.59
N GLN A 234 19.67 -6.92 -24.86
CA GLN A 234 19.48 -6.13 -26.04
C GLN A 234 18.66 -4.88 -25.73
N ASN A 235 19.21 -3.71 -26.07
CA ASN A 235 18.44 -2.46 -26.08
C ASN A 235 17.56 -2.44 -27.33
N VAL A 236 16.26 -2.26 -27.14
CA VAL A 236 15.25 -2.24 -28.21
C VAL A 236 14.37 -1.00 -28.03
N GLN A 237 13.64 -0.61 -29.07
CA GLN A 237 12.72 0.52 -28.99
C GLN A 237 11.49 0.17 -29.83
N MET A 238 10.75 -0.86 -29.39
CA MET A 238 9.70 -1.52 -30.18
C MET A 238 8.54 -1.95 -29.31
N THR A 239 7.33 -2.01 -29.86
CA THR A 239 6.17 -2.65 -29.21
C THR A 239 6.06 -4.14 -29.58
N ARG A 240 6.68 -4.53 -30.71
CA ARG A 240 6.78 -5.91 -31.16
C ARG A 240 8.07 -6.14 -31.93
N GLY A 241 8.74 -7.27 -31.70
CA GLY A 241 9.88 -7.69 -32.51
C GLY A 241 10.44 -9.05 -32.13
N GLU A 242 11.43 -9.50 -32.89
CA GLU A 242 12.04 -10.82 -32.75
C GLU A 242 13.37 -10.76 -32.00
N ILE A 243 13.60 -11.75 -31.14
CA ILE A 243 14.85 -11.96 -30.40
C ILE A 243 15.44 -13.30 -30.82
N ASP A 244 16.71 -13.28 -31.21
CA ASP A 244 17.47 -14.45 -31.63
C ASP A 244 18.00 -15.21 -30.43
N LEU A 245 17.55 -16.45 -30.26
CA LEU A 245 17.95 -17.34 -29.17
C LEU A 245 18.85 -18.49 -29.66
N ARG A 246 19.26 -18.53 -30.94
CA ARG A 246 20.04 -19.63 -31.53
C ARG A 246 21.42 -19.82 -30.89
N SER A 247 21.92 -18.81 -30.19
CA SER A 247 23.19 -18.88 -29.45
C SER A 247 23.04 -19.53 -28.07
N LEU A 248 21.81 -19.73 -27.59
CA LEU A 248 21.52 -20.31 -26.29
C LEU A 248 21.48 -21.84 -26.39
N ILE A 249 21.94 -22.51 -25.34
CA ILE A 249 21.82 -23.96 -25.22
C ILE A 249 20.37 -24.35 -24.87
N PRO A 250 19.92 -25.57 -25.19
CA PRO A 250 18.58 -26.02 -24.80
C PRO A 250 18.37 -25.94 -23.28
N GLY A 251 17.24 -25.36 -22.86
CA GLY A 251 16.96 -25.12 -21.45
C GLY A 251 15.79 -24.17 -21.20
N ASN A 252 15.54 -23.89 -19.92
CA ASN A 252 14.53 -22.94 -19.46
C ASN A 252 15.17 -21.57 -19.23
N TYR A 253 14.52 -20.53 -19.73
CA TYR A 253 14.97 -19.16 -19.62
C TYR A 253 13.83 -18.23 -19.15
N HIS A 254 14.22 -17.15 -18.50
CA HIS A 254 13.35 -16.03 -18.17
C HIS A 254 13.64 -14.87 -19.12
N VAL A 255 12.61 -14.33 -19.73
CA VAL A 255 12.63 -13.11 -20.55
C VAL A 255 12.16 -11.97 -19.66
N GLU A 256 13.00 -10.97 -19.44
CA GLU A 256 12.66 -9.71 -18.80
C GLU A 256 12.60 -8.61 -19.86
N ALA A 257 11.46 -7.94 -19.99
CA ALA A 257 11.28 -6.78 -20.84
C ALA A 257 11.17 -5.51 -19.97
N GLN A 258 11.97 -4.50 -20.26
CA GLN A 258 11.89 -3.16 -19.64
C GLN A 258 10.93 -2.30 -20.45
N LEU A 259 9.93 -1.69 -19.82
CA LEU A 259 8.94 -0.80 -20.43
C LEU A 259 8.79 0.44 -19.55
N GLY A 260 9.54 1.50 -19.84
CA GLY A 260 9.66 2.65 -18.93
C GLY A 260 10.25 2.23 -17.59
N ASP A 261 9.55 2.47 -16.48
CA ASP A 261 9.98 2.09 -15.13
C ASP A 261 9.56 0.66 -14.72
N VAL A 262 8.78 -0.02 -15.57
CA VAL A 262 8.24 -1.37 -15.28
C VAL A 262 9.07 -2.46 -15.96
N VAL A 263 9.29 -3.58 -15.24
CA VAL A 263 9.86 -4.82 -15.80
C VAL A 263 8.80 -5.90 -15.86
N SER A 264 8.47 -6.40 -17.06
CA SER A 264 7.59 -7.55 -17.25
C SER A 264 8.40 -8.82 -17.51
N ARG A 265 7.92 -9.96 -17.00
CA ARG A 265 8.64 -11.25 -17.05
C ARG A 265 7.81 -12.33 -17.74
N SER A 266 8.47 -13.14 -18.56
CA SER A 266 7.90 -14.36 -19.14
C SER A 266 8.93 -15.49 -19.13
N SER A 267 8.49 -16.73 -19.32
CA SER A 267 9.37 -17.89 -19.42
C SER A 267 9.31 -18.50 -20.81
N VAL A 268 10.46 -18.93 -21.32
CA VAL A 268 10.59 -19.62 -22.60
C VAL A 268 11.43 -20.88 -22.45
N ILE A 269 11.02 -21.93 -23.16
CA ILE A 269 11.76 -23.18 -23.31
C ILE A 269 12.48 -23.16 -24.66
N VAL A 270 13.81 -23.19 -24.64
CA VAL A 270 14.67 -23.36 -25.83
C VAL A 270 14.97 -24.85 -26.01
N LYS A 271 14.77 -25.38 -27.22
CA LYS A 271 14.98 -26.79 -27.58
C LYS A 271 16.27 -27.03 -28.35
#